data_AF-A0A935UW29-F1
#
_entry.id   AF-A0A935UW29-F1
#
_cell.length_a   1.000
_cell.length_b   1.000
_cell.length_c   1.000
_cell.angle_alpha   90.00
_cell.angle_beta   90.00
_cell.angle_gamma   90.00
#
_symmetry.space_group_name_H-M   'P 1'
#
loop_
_entity.id
_entity.type
_entity.pdbx_description
1 polymer ?
#
loop_
_entity_poly.entity_id
_entity_poly.type
_entity_poly.pdbx_seq_one_letter_code
_entity_poly.pdbx_strand_id
1 'polypeptide(L)'
;MKRSLLVFALLCGLSSPVVQADERTDAEYDRLMDEINNFSERQLWKGVEKSYEELLALNGVEVPFEAHMAAAQSARSVGDMGACLSRLLRAQSLQRTEELDSWIMEINQTYGRVQLVVTPPRPVEMTPAQMPFAPDQRLAVELAQKSLREDGVFIGMLPVGDYNIAGRQFDVTQGVGTQIELSAKELRNEKKKKTKPADAE
;
A
#
# COMPACT_ATOMS: atom_id res chain seq x y z
N MET A 1 -34.94 -37.30 -64.33
CA MET A 1 -33.73 -37.96 -63.76
C MET A 1 -32.63 -36.90 -63.63
N LYS A 2 -32.03 -36.79 -62.42
CA LYS A 2 -30.72 -36.17 -62.05
C LYS A 2 -30.53 -34.67 -62.40
N ARG A 3 -30.77 -33.74 -61.45
CA ARG A 3 -29.82 -33.16 -60.45
C ARG A 3 -28.63 -32.42 -61.09
N SER A 4 -28.60 -31.09 -60.95
CA SER A 4 -27.40 -30.37 -60.50
C SER A 4 -27.77 -29.02 -59.93
N LEU A 5 -27.51 -28.91 -58.62
CA LEU A 5 -27.67 -27.77 -57.74
C LEU A 5 -26.37 -26.95 -57.87
N LEU A 6 -26.44 -25.65 -58.17
CA LEU A 6 -25.28 -24.77 -58.15
C LEU A 6 -25.57 -23.66 -57.12
N VAL A 7 -25.08 -23.88 -55.91
CA VAL A 7 -25.11 -22.93 -54.79
C VAL A 7 -23.90 -22.03 -54.96
N PHE A 8 -24.15 -20.74 -55.20
CA PHE A 8 -23.13 -19.70 -55.27
C PHE A 8 -22.96 -19.09 -53.87
N ALA A 9 -21.72 -19.08 -53.40
CA ALA A 9 -21.31 -18.56 -52.10
C ALA A 9 -21.38 -17.03 -52.05
N LEU A 10 -21.74 -16.45 -50.90
CA LEU A 10 -21.29 -15.10 -50.54
C LEU A 10 -21.03 -14.97 -49.02
N LEU A 11 -19.73 -14.80 -48.77
CA LEU A 11 -18.97 -14.40 -47.59
C LEU A 11 -19.72 -13.97 -46.32
N CYS A 12 -19.51 -14.74 -45.25
CA CYS A 12 -19.51 -14.27 -43.87
C CYS A 12 -18.28 -13.37 -43.63
N GLY A 13 -18.49 -12.06 -43.47
CA GLY A 13 -17.50 -11.16 -42.87
C GLY A 13 -17.48 -11.35 -41.35
N LEU A 14 -16.61 -12.22 -40.84
CA LEU A 14 -16.27 -12.26 -39.42
C LEU A 14 -15.13 -11.25 -39.18
N SER A 15 -15.49 -10.03 -38.78
CA SER A 15 -14.53 -9.16 -38.09
C SER A 15 -14.20 -9.81 -36.75
N SER A 16 -12.98 -10.31 -36.60
CA SER A 16 -12.44 -10.81 -35.34
C SER A 16 -11.87 -9.62 -34.53
N PRO A 17 -12.46 -9.21 -33.40
CA PRO A 17 -11.91 -8.15 -32.55
C PRO A 17 -10.85 -8.63 -31.55
N VAL A 18 -10.40 -9.89 -31.61
CA VAL A 18 -9.65 -10.51 -30.50
C VAL A 18 -8.15 -10.19 -30.50
N VAL A 19 -7.54 -9.88 -31.65
CA VAL A 19 -6.07 -9.70 -31.76
C VAL A 19 -5.61 -8.31 -31.30
N GLN A 20 -6.45 -7.28 -31.42
CA GLN A 20 -6.05 -5.88 -31.14
C GLN A 20 -5.95 -5.56 -29.63
N ALA A 21 -6.54 -6.39 -28.76
CA ALA A 21 -6.48 -6.21 -27.32
C ALA A 21 -5.14 -6.65 -26.72
N ASP A 22 -4.48 -7.63 -27.33
CA ASP A 22 -3.20 -8.19 -26.88
C ASP A 22 -2.05 -7.22 -27.20
N GLU A 23 -1.95 -6.76 -28.45
CA GLU A 23 -0.89 -5.83 -28.89
C GLU A 23 -0.91 -4.48 -28.15
N ARG A 24 -2.09 -3.98 -27.78
CA ARG A 24 -2.21 -2.74 -26.99
C ARG A 24 -1.75 -2.94 -25.56
N THR A 25 -1.97 -4.12 -25.01
CA THR A 25 -1.53 -4.47 -23.66
C THR A 25 -0.01 -4.59 -23.62
N ASP A 26 0.60 -5.20 -24.64
CA ASP A 26 2.07 -5.30 -24.77
C ASP A 26 2.73 -3.92 -24.88
N ALA A 27 2.18 -3.03 -25.72
CA ALA A 27 2.73 -1.68 -25.89
C ALA A 27 2.60 -0.82 -24.61
N GLU A 28 1.49 -0.94 -23.87
CA GLU A 28 1.33 -0.25 -22.59
C GLU A 28 2.24 -0.84 -21.51
N TYR A 29 2.44 -2.16 -21.50
CA TYR A 29 3.39 -2.81 -20.61
C TYR A 29 4.81 -2.26 -20.81
N ASP A 30 5.30 -2.25 -22.05
CA ASP A 30 6.64 -1.76 -22.38
C ASP A 30 6.82 -0.29 -21.96
N ARG A 31 5.82 0.57 -22.26
CA ARG A 31 5.83 1.99 -21.84
C ARG A 31 5.95 2.12 -20.32
N LEU A 32 5.14 1.38 -19.57
CA LEU A 32 5.10 1.47 -18.11
C LEU A 32 6.39 0.94 -17.48
N MET A 33 6.97 -0.13 -18.03
CA MET A 33 8.26 -0.63 -17.59
C MET A 33 9.39 0.38 -17.84
N ASP A 34 9.42 1.01 -19.00
CA ASP A 34 10.39 2.07 -19.31
C ASP A 34 10.23 3.27 -18.36
N GLU A 35 8.99 3.66 -18.06
CA GLU A 35 8.70 4.73 -17.08
C GLU A 35 9.17 4.36 -15.68
N ILE A 36 8.85 3.16 -15.19
CA ILE A 36 9.29 2.68 -13.87
C ILE A 36 10.82 2.70 -13.78
N ASN A 37 11.51 2.21 -14.80
CA ASN A 37 12.98 2.18 -14.83
C ASN A 37 13.55 3.60 -14.81
N ASN A 38 13.10 4.48 -15.70
CA ASN A 38 13.58 5.87 -15.78
C ASN A 38 13.28 6.66 -14.49
N PHE A 39 12.08 6.51 -13.92
CA PHE A 39 11.75 7.17 -12.66
C PHE A 39 12.56 6.61 -11.50
N SER A 40 12.79 5.30 -11.44
CA SER A 40 13.58 4.65 -10.38
C SER A 40 15.04 5.10 -10.40
N GLU A 41 15.68 5.11 -11.57
CA GLU A 41 17.06 5.58 -11.76
C GLU A 41 17.25 7.03 -11.28
N ARG A 42 16.23 7.86 -11.47
CA ARG A 42 16.22 9.28 -11.09
C ARG A 42 15.65 9.53 -9.69
N GLN A 43 15.29 8.47 -8.97
CA GLN A 43 14.68 8.52 -7.63
C GLN A 43 13.38 9.36 -7.59
N LEU A 44 12.62 9.35 -8.70
CA LEU A 44 11.33 10.01 -8.84
C LEU A 44 10.20 9.09 -8.38
N TRP A 45 10.15 8.81 -7.08
CA TRP A 45 9.28 7.78 -6.48
C TRP A 45 7.79 7.94 -6.77
N LYS A 46 7.28 9.18 -6.81
CA LYS A 46 5.89 9.43 -7.20
C LYS A 46 5.58 8.96 -8.63
N GLY A 47 6.55 9.05 -9.54
CA GLY A 47 6.43 8.53 -10.90
C GLY A 47 6.41 6.99 -10.91
N VAL A 48 7.34 6.37 -10.16
CA VAL A 48 7.36 4.91 -9.98
C VAL A 48 6.03 4.39 -9.45
N GLU A 49 5.49 5.03 -8.41
CA GLU A 49 4.21 4.66 -7.81
C GLU A 49 3.09 4.64 -8.84
N LYS A 50 2.96 5.73 -9.59
CA LYS A 50 1.91 5.90 -10.58
C LYS A 50 2.01 4.84 -11.69
N SER A 51 3.18 4.70 -12.30
CA SER A 51 3.38 3.74 -13.40
C SER A 51 3.24 2.30 -12.91
N TYR A 52 3.62 2.00 -11.67
CA TYR A 52 3.44 0.68 -11.07
C TYR A 52 1.96 0.34 -10.79
N GLU A 53 1.16 1.29 -10.30
CA GLU A 53 -0.28 1.11 -10.15
C GLU A 53 -0.99 0.89 -11.50
N GLU A 54 -0.59 1.65 -12.53
CA GLU A 54 -1.08 1.44 -13.90
C GLU A 54 -0.68 0.05 -14.43
N LEU A 55 0.55 -0.40 -14.14
CA LEU A 55 1.05 -1.71 -14.54
C LEU A 55 0.28 -2.86 -13.86
N LEU A 56 -0.02 -2.72 -12.56
CA LEU A 56 -0.84 -3.69 -11.82
C LEU A 56 -2.29 -3.77 -12.34
N ALA A 57 -2.78 -2.73 -13.01
CA ALA A 57 -4.13 -2.69 -13.57
C ALA A 57 -4.23 -3.32 -14.97
N LEU A 58 -3.10 -3.64 -15.61
CA LEU A 58 -3.10 -4.36 -16.88
C LEU A 58 -3.58 -5.80 -16.68
N ASN A 59 -4.45 -6.27 -17.57
CA ASN A 59 -4.96 -7.64 -17.52
C ASN A 59 -4.04 -8.58 -18.29
N GLY A 60 -3.82 -9.78 -17.74
CA GLY A 60 -3.09 -10.84 -18.44
C GLY A 60 -1.57 -10.67 -18.46
N VAL A 61 -1.02 -9.68 -17.74
CA VAL A 61 0.41 -9.44 -17.66
C VAL A 61 0.93 -9.74 -16.26
N GLU A 62 2.06 -10.43 -16.20
CA GLU A 62 2.81 -10.64 -14.96
C GLU A 62 3.75 -9.46 -14.71
N VAL A 63 3.66 -8.86 -13.53
CA VAL A 63 4.54 -7.75 -13.15
C VAL A 63 5.90 -8.31 -12.75
N PRO A 64 7.02 -7.84 -13.34
CA PRO A 64 8.32 -8.44 -13.11
C PRO A 64 8.92 -8.07 -11.75
N PHE A 65 9.94 -8.82 -11.35
CA PHE A 65 10.67 -8.67 -10.10
C PHE A 65 11.17 -7.23 -9.88
N GLU A 66 11.79 -6.64 -10.90
CA GLU A 66 12.40 -5.31 -10.86
C GLU A 66 11.36 -4.21 -10.60
N ALA A 67 10.16 -4.35 -11.19
CA ALA A 67 9.06 -3.42 -10.97
C ALA A 67 8.55 -3.49 -9.53
N HIS A 68 8.42 -4.69 -8.97
CA HIS A 68 8.08 -4.86 -7.55
C HIS A 68 9.13 -4.25 -6.62
N MET A 69 10.43 -4.42 -6.93
CA MET A 69 11.53 -3.85 -6.15
C MET A 69 11.52 -2.31 -6.19
N ALA A 70 11.39 -1.73 -7.38
CA ALA A 70 11.30 -0.27 -7.54
C ALA A 70 10.08 0.30 -6.79
N ALA A 71 8.93 -0.36 -6.91
CA ALA A 71 7.72 0.06 -6.20
C ALA A 71 7.83 -0.12 -4.68
N ALA A 72 8.52 -1.15 -4.19
CA ALA A 72 8.78 -1.30 -2.75
C ALA A 72 9.63 -0.14 -2.22
N GLN A 73 10.68 0.24 -2.96
CA GLN A 73 11.50 1.40 -2.63
C GLN A 73 10.70 2.71 -2.65
N SER A 74 9.81 2.87 -3.63
CA SER A 74 8.87 4.00 -3.69
C SER A 74 8.00 4.08 -2.43
N ALA A 75 7.37 2.97 -2.01
CA ALA A 75 6.55 2.92 -0.81
C ALA A 75 7.35 3.25 0.46
N ARG A 76 8.57 2.72 0.59
CA ARG A 76 9.49 3.04 1.70
C ARG A 76 9.79 4.54 1.77
N SER A 77 9.98 5.19 0.62
CA SER A 77 10.32 6.62 0.54
C SER A 77 9.24 7.55 1.07
N VAL A 78 7.99 7.08 1.16
CA VAL A 78 6.84 7.83 1.71
C VAL A 78 6.35 7.28 3.06
N GLY A 79 7.05 6.30 3.63
CA GLY A 79 6.71 5.69 4.92
C GLY A 79 5.58 4.64 4.86
N ASP A 80 5.10 4.24 3.69
CA ASP A 80 4.11 3.17 3.56
C ASP A 80 4.78 1.79 3.63
N MET A 81 5.16 1.40 4.84
CA MET A 81 5.87 0.15 5.09
C MET A 81 4.99 -1.09 4.86
N GLY A 82 3.66 -0.93 4.92
CA GLY A 82 2.72 -1.99 4.59
C GLY A 82 2.72 -2.30 3.08
N ALA A 83 2.64 -1.28 2.25
CA ALA A 83 2.76 -1.42 0.80
C ALA A 83 4.17 -1.89 0.41
N CYS A 84 5.22 -1.36 1.04
CA CYS A 84 6.59 -1.82 0.86
C CYS A 84 6.71 -3.33 1.09
N LEU A 85 6.33 -3.82 2.27
CA LEU A 85 6.38 -5.25 2.60
C LEU A 85 5.54 -6.10 1.62
N SER A 86 4.34 -5.65 1.26
CA SER A 86 3.51 -6.38 0.30
C SER A 86 4.18 -6.52 -1.07
N ARG A 87 4.89 -5.49 -1.54
CA ARG A 87 5.58 -5.50 -2.84
C ARG A 87 6.82 -6.38 -2.80
N LEU A 88 7.55 -6.38 -1.70
CA LEU A 88 8.69 -7.29 -1.49
C LEU A 88 8.25 -8.75 -1.45
N LEU A 89 7.12 -9.07 -0.82
CA LEU A 89 6.58 -10.43 -0.81
C LEU A 89 6.15 -10.89 -2.22
N ARG A 90 5.63 -9.98 -3.06
CA ARG A 90 5.36 -10.27 -4.48
C ARG A 90 6.66 -10.52 -5.25
N ALA A 91 7.67 -9.66 -5.07
CA ALA A 91 9.01 -9.88 -5.64
C ALA A 91 9.58 -11.26 -5.22
N GLN A 92 9.44 -11.62 -3.94
CA GLN A 92 9.95 -12.89 -3.39
C GLN A 92 9.29 -14.10 -4.04
N SER A 93 8.02 -13.98 -4.43
CA SER A 93 7.30 -15.06 -5.11
C SER A 93 7.80 -15.33 -6.53
N LEU A 94 8.45 -14.34 -7.17
CA LEU A 94 9.05 -14.46 -8.50
C LEU A 94 10.51 -14.90 -8.39
N GLN A 95 11.27 -14.24 -7.53
CA GLN A 95 12.68 -14.48 -7.33
C GLN A 95 13.06 -14.19 -5.88
N ARG A 96 13.75 -15.14 -5.26
CA ARG A 96 14.27 -15.00 -3.90
C ARG A 96 15.75 -14.64 -3.93
N THR A 97 16.13 -13.59 -3.20
CA THR A 97 17.52 -13.16 -3.02
C THR A 97 17.80 -12.89 -1.54
N GLU A 98 19.07 -12.94 -1.14
CA GLU A 98 19.48 -12.65 0.24
C GLU A 98 19.17 -11.19 0.65
N GLU A 99 19.33 -10.25 -0.28
CA GLU A 99 18.97 -8.84 -0.08
C GLU A 99 17.48 -8.69 0.23
N LEU A 100 16.62 -9.33 -0.55
CA LEU A 100 15.17 -9.29 -0.38
C LEU A 100 14.74 -9.89 0.96
N ASP A 101 15.28 -11.05 1.30
CA ASP A 101 15.01 -11.72 2.57
C ASP A 101 15.45 -10.85 3.76
N SER A 102 16.59 -10.17 3.63
CA SER A 102 17.11 -9.25 4.64
C SER A 102 16.19 -8.06 4.86
N TRP A 103 15.67 -7.44 3.79
CA TRP A 103 14.70 -6.35 3.89
C TRP A 103 13.38 -6.80 4.53
N ILE A 104 12.84 -7.94 4.10
CA ILE A 104 11.58 -8.47 4.67
C ILE A 104 11.77 -8.75 6.17
N MET A 105 12.90 -9.33 6.55
CA MET A 105 13.23 -9.59 7.95
C MET A 105 13.38 -8.30 8.76
N GLU A 106 14.11 -7.30 8.25
CA GLU A 106 14.27 -5.98 8.87
C GLU A 106 12.91 -5.32 9.13
N ILE A 107 12.01 -5.33 8.14
CA ILE A 107 10.68 -4.73 8.29
C ILE A 107 9.89 -5.46 9.37
N ASN A 108 9.88 -6.80 9.37
CA ASN A 108 9.12 -7.58 10.35
C ASN A 108 9.66 -7.44 11.80
N GLN A 109 10.95 -7.13 11.96
CA GLN A 109 11.58 -6.86 13.26
C GLN A 109 11.41 -5.40 13.71
N THR A 110 11.22 -4.48 12.78
CA THR A 110 11.20 -3.04 13.09
C THR A 110 9.79 -2.48 13.20
N TYR A 111 8.81 -3.12 12.53
CA TYR A 111 7.45 -2.62 12.40
C TYR A 111 6.42 -3.66 12.86
N GLY A 112 5.30 -3.17 13.42
CA GLY A 112 4.09 -3.95 13.71
C GLY A 112 2.93 -3.49 12.83
N ARG A 113 2.02 -4.42 12.52
CA ARG A 113 0.79 -4.09 11.77
C ARG A 113 -0.21 -3.42 12.69
N VAL A 114 -0.86 -2.37 12.22
CA VAL A 114 -1.86 -1.65 13.00
C VAL A 114 -3.13 -1.38 12.20
N GLN A 115 -4.25 -1.43 12.90
CA GLN A 115 -5.55 -0.94 12.43
C GLN A 115 -6.11 0.01 13.49
N LEU A 116 -6.09 1.30 13.18
CA LEU A 116 -6.55 2.37 14.05
C LEU A 116 -7.82 2.97 13.43
N VAL A 117 -8.94 2.89 14.14
CA VAL A 117 -10.24 3.33 13.62
C VAL A 117 -10.97 4.17 14.66
N VAL A 118 -11.50 5.33 14.24
CA VAL A 118 -12.38 6.15 15.07
C VAL A 118 -13.82 6.08 14.58
N THR A 119 -14.74 5.74 15.48
CA THR A 119 -16.16 5.56 15.19
C THR A 119 -17.02 6.53 16.02
N PRO A 120 -17.76 7.48 15.39
CA PRO A 120 -17.79 7.80 13.97
C PRO A 120 -16.47 8.47 13.50
N PRO A 121 -16.16 8.43 12.18
CA PRO A 121 -14.96 9.03 11.62
C PRO A 121 -14.81 10.50 12.02
N ARG A 122 -13.64 10.85 12.54
CA ARG A 122 -13.28 12.23 12.87
C ARG A 122 -11.76 12.36 13.06
N PRO A 123 -11.23 13.58 12.88
CA PRO A 123 -9.83 13.87 13.14
C PRO A 123 -9.40 13.51 14.57
N VAL A 124 -8.26 12.87 14.67
CA VAL A 124 -7.61 12.47 15.93
C VAL A 124 -6.10 12.59 15.79
N GLU A 125 -5.44 13.03 16.86
CA GLU A 125 -3.99 13.03 16.96
C GLU A 125 -3.49 11.71 17.57
N MET A 126 -2.41 11.20 16.98
CA MET A 126 -1.59 10.12 17.52
C MET A 126 -0.19 10.65 17.80
N THR A 127 0.38 10.30 18.95
CA THR A 127 1.74 10.69 19.33
C THR A 127 2.52 9.45 19.76
N PRO A 128 3.71 9.18 19.20
CA PRO A 128 4.61 8.20 19.78
C PRO A 128 5.15 8.70 21.12
N ALA A 129 5.48 7.80 22.05
CA ALA A 129 6.14 8.16 23.31
C ALA A 129 7.54 8.75 23.06
N GLN A 130 8.24 8.21 22.06
CA GLN A 130 9.50 8.74 21.56
C GLN A 130 9.48 8.72 20.03
N MET A 131 9.78 9.86 19.40
CA MET A 131 9.87 9.92 17.95
C MET A 131 11.05 9.07 17.45
N PRO A 132 10.85 8.19 16.46
CA PRO A 132 11.94 7.42 15.88
C PRO A 132 13.04 8.31 15.30
N PHE A 133 14.29 7.85 15.35
CA PHE A 133 15.41 8.57 14.72
C PHE A 133 15.54 8.26 13.23
N ALA A 134 15.25 7.02 12.82
CA ALA A 134 15.40 6.59 11.43
C ALA A 134 14.39 7.34 10.53
N PRO A 135 14.83 7.89 9.38
CA PRO A 135 13.96 8.71 8.53
C PRO A 135 12.70 7.99 8.03
N ASP A 136 12.81 6.72 7.63
CA ASP A 136 11.70 5.91 7.15
C ASP A 136 10.69 5.60 8.26
N GLN A 137 11.17 5.30 9.47
CA GLN A 137 10.31 5.12 10.64
C GLN A 137 9.55 6.40 10.99
N ARG A 138 10.19 7.57 10.88
CA ARG A 138 9.53 8.86 11.07
C ARG A 138 8.43 9.10 10.05
N LEU A 139 8.72 8.83 8.77
CA LEU A 139 7.74 8.97 7.69
C LEU A 139 6.53 8.05 7.91
N ALA A 140 6.73 6.81 8.39
CA ALA A 140 5.63 5.91 8.72
C ALA A 140 4.72 6.47 9.83
N VAL A 141 5.31 7.07 10.88
CA VAL A 141 4.54 7.76 11.93
C VAL A 141 3.80 8.97 11.38
N GLU A 142 4.45 9.79 10.56
CA GLU A 142 3.87 10.99 9.95
C GLU A 142 2.72 10.64 9.00
N LEU A 143 2.85 9.57 8.22
CA LEU A 143 1.80 9.01 7.36
C LEU A 143 0.57 8.61 8.19
N ALA A 144 0.78 7.83 9.26
CA ALA A 144 -0.31 7.41 10.14
C ALA A 144 -1.01 8.59 10.81
N GLN A 145 -0.24 9.56 11.30
CA GLN A 145 -0.77 10.79 11.87
C GLN A 145 -1.59 11.60 10.86
N LYS A 146 -1.13 11.68 9.61
CA LYS A 146 -1.87 12.35 8.53
C LYS A 146 -3.21 11.66 8.27
N SER A 147 -3.23 10.34 8.07
CA SER A 147 -4.47 9.59 7.84
C SER A 147 -5.46 9.69 9.00
N LEU A 148 -4.97 9.67 10.24
CA LEU A 148 -5.81 9.85 11.43
C LEU A 148 -6.38 11.28 11.57
N ARG A 149 -5.65 12.31 11.15
CA ARG A 149 -6.16 13.69 11.12
C ARG A 149 -7.18 13.92 10.01
N GLU A 150 -6.99 13.29 8.86
CA GLU A 150 -7.85 13.49 7.69
C GLU A 150 -9.14 12.64 7.80
N ASP A 151 -8.99 11.34 8.03
CA ASP A 151 -10.08 10.37 7.93
C ASP A 151 -10.45 9.71 9.26
N GLY A 152 -9.60 9.83 10.29
CA GLY A 152 -9.76 9.11 11.55
C GLY A 152 -9.53 7.60 11.42
N VAL A 153 -8.90 7.16 10.33
CA VAL A 153 -8.62 5.76 10.04
C VAL A 153 -7.17 5.63 9.56
N PHE A 154 -6.47 4.61 10.05
CA PHE A 154 -5.19 4.20 9.52
C PHE A 154 -5.07 2.68 9.55
N ILE A 155 -4.72 2.09 8.41
CA ILE A 155 -4.44 0.66 8.26
C ILE A 155 -3.07 0.56 7.60
N GLY A 156 -2.10 0.02 8.33
CA GLY A 156 -0.73 0.02 7.84
C GLY A 156 0.25 -0.60 8.82
N MET A 157 1.49 -0.13 8.80
CA MET A 157 2.53 -0.57 9.70
C MET A 157 3.15 0.63 10.42
N LEU A 158 3.41 0.47 11.72
CA LEU A 158 4.09 1.46 12.55
C LEU A 158 5.37 0.86 13.13
N PRO A 159 6.41 1.68 13.36
CA PRO A 159 7.57 1.25 14.13
C PRO A 159 7.16 0.69 15.49
N VAL A 160 7.85 -0.36 15.93
CA VAL A 160 7.67 -0.94 17.26
C VAL A 160 7.91 0.13 18.32
N GLY A 161 7.02 0.19 19.32
CA GLY A 161 7.10 1.14 20.41
C GLY A 161 5.74 1.51 20.97
N ASP A 162 5.75 2.49 21.88
CA ASP A 162 4.58 2.93 22.62
C ASP A 162 3.97 4.17 21.97
N TYR A 163 2.65 4.16 21.85
CA TYR A 163 1.88 5.22 21.21
C TYR A 163 0.71 5.66 22.09
N ASN A 164 0.28 6.89 21.87
CA ASN A 164 -0.94 7.41 22.43
C ASN A 164 -1.85 7.91 21.29
N ILE A 165 -3.11 7.52 21.34
CA ILE A 165 -4.15 8.03 20.46
C ILE A 165 -5.30 8.57 21.30
N ALA A 166 -5.51 9.88 21.21
CA ALA A 166 -6.56 10.60 21.94
C ALA A 166 -6.66 10.31 23.47
N GLY A 167 -5.52 10.08 24.13
CA GLY A 167 -5.43 9.78 25.57
C GLY A 167 -5.24 8.29 25.88
N ARG A 168 -5.56 7.39 24.94
CA ARG A 168 -5.39 5.95 25.09
C ARG A 168 -3.99 5.51 24.68
N GLN A 169 -3.27 4.89 25.59
CA GLN A 169 -1.99 4.25 25.30
C GLN A 169 -2.20 2.89 24.62
N PHE A 170 -1.32 2.56 23.68
CA PHE A 170 -1.23 1.25 23.06
C PHE A 170 0.20 0.98 22.58
N ASP A 171 0.54 -0.30 22.47
CA ASP A 171 1.88 -0.73 22.10
C ASP A 171 1.83 -1.39 20.71
N VAL A 172 2.84 -1.13 19.90
CA VAL A 172 3.06 -1.77 18.60
C VAL A 172 4.18 -2.79 18.78
N THR A 173 3.87 -4.06 18.53
CA THR A 173 4.81 -5.18 18.70
C THR A 173 5.13 -5.84 17.36
N GLN A 174 6.35 -6.38 17.24
CA GLN A 174 6.82 -7.10 16.06
C GLN A 174 5.90 -8.26 15.70
N GLY A 175 5.55 -8.39 14.42
CA GLY A 175 4.78 -9.53 13.90
C GLY A 175 3.36 -9.70 14.45
N VAL A 176 2.90 -8.84 15.36
CA VAL A 176 1.55 -8.87 15.94
C VAL A 176 0.72 -7.73 15.36
N GLY A 177 -0.52 -8.02 14.99
CA GLY A 177 -1.49 -7.01 14.58
C GLY A 177 -2.13 -6.33 15.78
N THR A 178 -1.94 -5.02 15.92
CA THR A 178 -2.62 -4.22 16.95
C THR A 178 -3.85 -3.54 16.35
N GLN A 179 -5.03 -3.85 16.87
CA GLN A 179 -6.28 -3.20 16.47
C GLN A 179 -6.77 -2.29 17.61
N ILE A 180 -6.99 -1.02 17.30
CA ILE A 180 -7.54 -0.03 18.23
C ILE A 180 -8.76 0.63 17.58
N GLU A 181 -9.90 0.49 18.24
CA GLU A 181 -11.12 1.22 17.89
C GLU A 181 -11.45 2.23 18.98
N LEU A 182 -11.74 3.47 18.59
CA LEU A 182 -12.11 4.56 19.49
C LEU A 182 -13.53 5.04 19.20
N SER A 183 -14.44 4.83 20.15
CA SER A 183 -15.83 5.26 20.05
C SER A 183 -16.05 6.73 20.39
N ALA A 184 -17.22 7.24 20.00
CA ALA A 184 -17.76 8.55 20.40
C ALA A 184 -17.62 8.82 21.91
N LYS A 185 -17.94 7.80 22.71
CA LYS A 185 -18.04 7.84 24.17
C LYS A 185 -16.66 7.88 24.83
N GLU A 186 -15.73 7.05 24.37
CA GLU A 186 -14.37 6.97 24.93
C GLU A 186 -13.64 8.30 24.77
N LEU A 187 -13.71 8.89 23.57
CA LEU A 187 -13.12 10.19 23.28
C LEU A 187 -13.73 11.34 24.11
N ARG A 188 -15.01 11.25 24.49
CA ARG A 188 -15.62 12.21 25.43
C ARG A 188 -15.12 12.03 26.85
N ASN A 189 -14.93 10.78 27.28
CA ASN A 189 -14.45 10.46 28.63
C ASN A 189 -13.00 10.93 28.81
N GLU A 190 -12.14 10.72 27.82
CA GLU A 190 -10.76 11.21 27.85
C GLU A 190 -10.67 12.74 27.90
N LYS A 191 -11.53 13.45 27.13
CA LYS A 191 -11.65 14.91 27.24
C LYS A 191 -12.04 15.34 28.66
N LYS A 192 -13.01 14.67 29.28
CA LYS A 192 -13.44 14.98 30.66
C LYS A 192 -12.33 14.75 31.68
N LYS A 193 -11.53 13.68 31.51
CA LYS A 193 -10.40 13.36 32.39
C LYS A 193 -9.31 14.44 32.32
N LYS A 194 -9.05 14.99 31.14
CA LYS A 194 -8.11 16.13 30.97
C LYS A 194 -8.60 17.45 31.55
N THR A 195 -9.92 17.66 31.67
CA THR A 195 -10.50 18.93 32.17
C THR A 195 -10.82 18.95 33.65
N LYS A 196 -10.68 17.84 34.39
CA LYS A 196 -10.91 17.83 35.84
C LYS A 196 -9.62 18.30 36.53
N PRO A 197 -9.58 19.49 37.16
CA PRO A 197 -8.39 19.97 37.84
C PRO A 197 -8.01 19.03 38.99
N ALA A 198 -6.71 18.86 39.20
CA ALA A 198 -6.10 18.01 40.23
C ALA A 198 -6.17 18.61 41.65
N ASP A 199 -7.14 19.50 41.90
CA ASP A 199 -7.30 20.21 43.17
C ASP A 199 -8.58 19.75 43.86
N ALA A 200 -8.46 18.65 44.61
CA ALA A 200 -9.38 18.27 45.68
C ALA A 200 -8.68 17.29 46.61
N GLU A 201 -7.59 17.72 47.25
CA GLU A 201 -7.12 17.21 48.54
C GLU A 201 -6.52 18.35 49.36
#